data_AF-A0A8B0SK18-F1
#
_entry.id   AF-A0A8B0SK18-F1
#
_cell.length_a   1.000
_cell.length_b   1.000
_cell.length_c   1.000
_cell.angle_alpha   90.00
_cell.angle_beta   90.00
_cell.angle_gamma   90.00
#
_symmetry.space_group_name_H-M   'P 1'
#
loop_
_entity.id
_entity.type
_entity.pdbx_description
1 polymer ?
#
loop_
_entity_poly.entity_id
_entity_poly.type
_entity_poly.pdbx_seq_one_letter_code
_entity_poly.pdbx_strand_id
1 'polypeptide(L)'
;MKLLTATLFAALSLSACVATPPVTPQSLTLNANQQTNLRTLLGLTPSSAFTVNVLDQNADRQLTPGDIAIMYGGIANTETSRRTLGVADVTRINAATGLSEAARQLQAAEAKWQQIRPIHYAYTLQRSCFCTPEVRKPIEIRVFRGKVQQATVLPDGTPLPADRQASALTIDDLFLKIHDAIDRNAASLSVTYDPQYGFPTNISIDYERMMADEELALSASNFKIASGLKPTQRQ
;
A
#
# COMPACT_ATOMS: atom_id res chain seq x y z
N MET A 1 85.10 33.21 1.83
CA MET A 1 83.66 33.53 1.81
C MET A 1 82.89 32.36 2.37
N LYS A 2 82.27 32.50 3.55
CA LYS A 2 81.46 31.48 4.22
C LYS A 2 80.07 31.44 3.57
N LEU A 3 79.58 30.27 3.14
CA LEU A 3 78.16 30.06 2.86
C LEU A 3 77.54 29.31 4.06
N LEU A 4 76.61 29.98 4.73
CA LEU A 4 75.77 29.41 5.79
C LEU A 4 74.60 28.64 5.17
N THR A 5 74.45 27.38 5.54
CA THR A 5 73.26 26.56 5.32
C THR A 5 72.17 26.99 6.29
N ALA A 6 71.02 27.44 5.78
CA ALA A 6 69.82 27.70 6.57
C ALA A 6 68.90 26.47 6.50
N THR A 7 68.81 25.73 7.61
CA THR A 7 67.91 24.58 7.76
C THR A 7 66.52 25.09 8.18
N LEU A 8 65.52 24.89 7.33
CA LEU A 8 64.13 25.25 7.58
C LEU A 8 63.45 24.13 8.38
N PHE A 9 63.12 24.38 9.65
CA PHE A 9 62.28 23.48 10.46
C PHE A 9 60.81 23.74 10.12
N ALA A 10 60.18 22.80 9.40
CA ALA A 10 58.72 22.78 9.27
C ALA A 10 58.11 22.20 10.55
N ALA A 11 57.41 23.03 11.32
CA ALA A 11 56.62 22.57 12.46
C ALA A 11 55.35 21.89 11.93
N LEU A 12 55.28 20.56 12.01
CA LEU A 12 54.02 19.83 11.85
C LEU A 12 53.16 20.09 13.09
N SER A 13 52.10 20.88 12.93
CA SER A 13 51.01 20.95 13.90
C SER A 13 50.20 19.65 13.82
N LEU A 14 50.32 18.78 14.83
CA LEU A 14 49.38 17.68 15.02
C LEU A 14 48.01 18.26 15.40
N SER A 15 47.08 18.30 14.46
CA SER A 15 45.65 18.43 14.79
C SER A 15 45.23 17.18 15.54
N ALA A 16 45.07 17.30 16.87
CA ALA A 16 44.44 16.26 17.66
C ALA A 16 43.00 16.05 17.14
N CYS A 17 42.72 14.87 16.61
CA CYS A 17 41.36 14.42 16.35
C CYS A 17 40.65 14.31 17.70
N VAL A 18 39.82 15.28 18.04
CA VAL A 18 38.92 15.17 19.18
C VAL A 18 37.88 14.11 18.80
N ALA A 19 38.01 12.90 19.35
CA ALA A 19 36.99 11.88 19.21
C ALA A 19 35.68 12.45 19.75
N THR A 20 34.65 12.52 18.90
CA THR A 20 33.30 12.86 19.35
C THR A 20 32.89 11.88 20.44
N PRO A 21 32.27 12.35 21.54
CA PRO A 21 31.81 11.45 22.60
C PRO A 21 30.90 10.36 22.00
N PRO A 22 30.99 9.11 22.50
CA PRO A 22 30.17 8.03 21.99
C PRO A 22 28.69 8.40 22.14
N VAL A 23 27.96 8.37 21.03
CA VAL A 23 26.51 8.61 21.01
C VAL A 23 25.83 7.44 21.69
N THR A 24 24.92 7.71 22.62
CA THR A 24 24.13 6.66 23.27
C THR A 24 23.06 6.16 22.30
N PRO A 25 23.04 4.86 21.95
CA PRO A 25 22.02 4.31 21.07
C PRO A 25 20.60 4.50 21.63
N GLN A 26 19.63 4.73 20.74
CA GLN A 26 18.23 4.97 21.10
C GLN A 26 17.31 3.93 20.43
N SER A 27 16.12 3.71 20.96
CA SER A 27 15.12 2.90 20.26
C SER A 27 14.53 3.69 19.10
N LEU A 28 14.47 3.07 17.92
CA LEU A 28 13.86 3.66 16.72
C LEU A 28 12.44 3.11 16.52
N THR A 29 11.47 4.00 16.38
CA THR A 29 10.10 3.63 16.01
C THR A 29 9.98 3.56 14.49
N LEU A 30 9.75 2.35 13.97
CA LEU A 30 9.51 2.13 12.55
C LEU A 30 8.03 2.33 12.19
N ASN A 31 7.75 2.73 10.94
CA ASN A 31 6.39 2.71 10.42
C ASN A 31 5.93 1.26 10.11
N ALA A 32 4.63 1.06 9.87
CA ALA A 32 4.07 -0.27 9.67
C ALA A 32 4.69 -1.05 8.48
N ASN A 33 5.04 -0.36 7.39
CA ASN A 33 5.68 -0.98 6.23
C ASN A 33 7.10 -1.42 6.56
N GLN A 34 7.89 -0.53 7.17
CA GLN A 34 9.24 -0.84 7.64
C GLN A 34 9.23 -2.01 8.64
N GLN A 35 8.27 -2.02 9.58
CA GLN A 35 8.13 -3.11 10.54
C GLN A 35 7.83 -4.45 9.82
N THR A 36 6.95 -4.45 8.83
CA THR A 36 6.61 -5.64 8.03
C THR A 36 7.80 -6.14 7.23
N ASN A 37 8.54 -5.23 6.61
CA ASN A 37 9.71 -5.55 5.80
C ASN A 37 10.85 -6.07 6.65
N LEU A 38 11.09 -5.46 7.81
CA LEU A 38 12.10 -5.92 8.75
C LEU A 38 11.78 -7.33 9.25
N ARG A 39 10.51 -7.61 9.60
CA ARG A 39 10.09 -8.96 9.98
C ARG A 39 10.32 -9.97 8.86
N THR A 40 9.94 -9.63 7.63
CA THR A 40 10.15 -10.48 6.45
C THR A 40 11.63 -10.71 6.18
N LEU A 41 12.46 -9.67 6.28
CA LEU A 41 13.92 -9.74 6.13
C LEU A 41 14.56 -10.69 7.15
N LEU A 42 13.98 -10.80 8.35
CA LEU A 42 14.39 -11.71 9.41
C LEU A 42 13.74 -13.10 9.32
N GLY A 43 12.99 -13.38 8.25
CA GLY A 43 12.35 -14.68 8.02
C GLY A 43 11.12 -14.95 8.89
N LEU A 44 10.51 -13.89 9.44
CA LEU A 44 9.33 -14.00 10.28
C LEU A 44 8.03 -13.97 9.46
N THR A 45 7.10 -14.85 9.81
CA THR A 45 5.74 -14.83 9.27
C THR A 45 4.87 -13.81 10.02
N PRO A 46 3.74 -13.35 9.44
CA PRO A 46 2.79 -12.47 10.12
C PRO A 46 2.24 -13.05 11.43
N SER A 47 2.07 -14.38 11.49
CA SER A 47 1.57 -15.09 12.68
C SER A 47 2.65 -15.40 13.72
N SER A 48 3.92 -15.09 13.45
CA SER A 48 5.00 -15.41 14.37
C SER A 48 4.94 -14.51 15.62
N ALA A 49 5.07 -15.11 16.80
CA ALA A 49 5.00 -14.41 18.08
C ALA A 49 6.27 -13.62 18.45
N PHE A 50 7.28 -13.60 17.57
CA PHE A 50 8.51 -12.84 17.79
C PHE A 50 8.24 -11.34 17.70
N THR A 51 8.93 -10.56 18.52
CA THR A 51 8.93 -9.09 18.46
C THR A 51 10.26 -8.62 17.87
N VAL A 52 10.27 -7.49 17.15
CA VAL A 52 11.50 -6.93 16.57
C VAL A 52 11.55 -5.43 16.85
N ASN A 53 12.66 -4.97 17.42
CA ASN A 53 12.96 -3.56 17.66
C ASN A 53 14.24 -3.16 16.92
N VAL A 54 14.40 -1.87 16.64
CA VAL A 54 15.64 -1.32 16.08
C VAL A 54 16.29 -0.37 17.09
N LEU A 55 17.59 -0.54 17.31
CA LEU A 55 18.44 0.43 17.98
C LEU A 55 19.10 1.32 16.94
N ASP A 56 18.72 2.60 16.98
CA ASP A 56 19.39 3.70 16.29
C ASP A 56 20.75 3.93 16.95
N GLN A 57 21.83 3.61 16.23
CA GLN A 57 23.19 3.71 16.76
C GLN A 57 23.74 5.14 16.76
N ASN A 58 23.26 5.99 15.86
CA ASN A 58 23.78 7.35 15.67
C ASN A 58 22.84 8.44 16.23
N ALA A 59 21.71 8.05 16.79
CA ALA A 59 20.66 8.89 17.37
C ALA A 59 20.07 9.93 16.41
N ASP A 60 20.08 9.66 15.10
CA ASP A 60 19.53 10.57 14.08
C ASP A 60 18.01 10.41 13.87
N ARG A 61 17.40 9.43 14.54
CA ARG A 61 15.98 9.05 14.46
C ARG A 61 15.53 8.60 13.08
N GLN A 62 16.46 8.16 12.25
CA GLN A 62 16.21 7.60 10.93
C GLN A 62 16.77 6.18 10.89
N LEU A 63 16.17 5.33 10.04
CA LEU A 63 16.71 4.00 9.80
C LEU A 63 17.91 4.13 8.86
N THR A 64 19.12 3.96 9.38
CA THR A 64 20.37 4.12 8.62
C THR A 64 21.27 2.88 8.69
N PRO A 65 22.20 2.72 7.73
CA PRO A 65 23.17 1.62 7.79
C PRO A 65 24.02 1.72 9.05
N GLY A 66 24.11 0.63 9.81
CA GLY A 66 24.76 0.60 11.12
C GLY A 66 23.78 0.41 12.28
N ASP A 67 22.50 0.73 12.09
CA ASP A 67 21.45 0.44 13.07
C ASP A 67 21.32 -1.06 13.32
N ILE A 68 20.81 -1.41 14.50
CA ILE A 68 20.77 -2.79 14.96
C ILE A 68 19.34 -3.26 15.14
N ALA A 69 18.93 -4.26 14.36
CA ALA A 69 17.69 -4.98 14.61
C ALA A 69 17.89 -6.05 15.70
N ILE A 70 16.99 -6.07 16.68
CA ILE A 70 16.98 -7.04 17.78
C ILE A 70 15.66 -7.78 17.76
N MET A 71 15.75 -9.10 17.73
CA MET A 71 14.59 -9.99 17.76
C MET A 71 14.42 -10.60 19.15
N TYR A 72 13.20 -10.53 19.67
CA TYR A 72 12.81 -11.07 20.98
C TYR A 72 11.81 -12.21 20.81
N GLY A 73 11.89 -13.23 21.67
CA GLY A 73 10.99 -14.37 21.62
C GLY A 73 11.11 -15.31 22.82
N GLY A 74 10.40 -16.44 22.73
CA GLY A 74 10.29 -17.42 23.81
C GLY A 74 9.36 -16.98 24.95
N ILE A 75 9.19 -17.85 25.95
CA ILE A 75 8.26 -17.64 27.07
C ILE A 75 8.59 -16.40 27.92
N ALA A 76 9.87 -16.01 27.96
CA ALA A 76 10.37 -14.88 28.73
C ALA A 76 10.58 -13.61 27.87
N ASN A 77 10.26 -13.66 26.56
CA ASN A 77 10.47 -12.58 25.59
C ASN A 77 11.91 -11.99 25.63
N THR A 78 12.92 -12.86 25.67
CA THR A 78 14.33 -12.46 25.74
C THR A 78 14.92 -12.22 24.35
N GLU A 79 16.03 -11.50 24.26
CA GLU A 79 16.79 -11.33 23.01
C GLU A 79 17.19 -12.72 22.47
N THR A 80 16.81 -12.98 21.22
CA THR A 80 17.09 -14.23 20.50
C THR A 80 18.08 -14.02 19.37
N SER A 81 18.14 -12.82 18.81
CA SER A 81 19.07 -12.48 17.73
C SER A 81 19.30 -10.98 17.68
N ARG A 82 20.49 -10.60 17.21
CA ARG A 82 20.93 -9.24 16.96
C ARG A 82 21.62 -9.18 15.61
N ARG A 83 21.26 -8.19 14.80
CA ARG A 83 21.84 -8.00 13.46
C ARG A 83 22.04 -6.52 13.16
N THR A 84 23.26 -6.15 12.79
CA THR A 84 23.55 -4.84 12.18
C THR A 84 22.98 -4.79 10.77
N LEU A 85 22.24 -3.73 10.47
CA LEU A 85 21.58 -3.52 9.19
C LEU A 85 22.57 -2.88 8.21
N GLY A 86 22.81 -3.56 7.09
CA GLY A 86 23.59 -3.00 5.99
C GLY A 86 22.74 -2.12 5.06
N VAL A 87 23.38 -1.46 4.09
CA VAL A 87 22.71 -0.63 3.08
C VAL A 87 21.56 -1.38 2.40
N ALA A 88 21.81 -2.60 1.93
CA ALA A 88 20.78 -3.42 1.28
C ALA A 88 19.61 -3.80 2.21
N ASP A 89 19.86 -3.94 3.50
CA ASP A 89 18.82 -4.20 4.49
C ASP A 89 17.94 -2.97 4.65
N VAL A 90 18.55 -1.80 4.87
CA VAL A 90 17.85 -0.52 4.99
C VAL A 90 17.03 -0.21 3.74
N THR A 91 17.58 -0.43 2.53
CA THR A 91 16.84 -0.28 1.27
C THR A 91 15.61 -1.20 1.21
N ARG A 92 15.75 -2.48 1.59
CA ARG A 92 14.61 -3.42 1.62
C ARG A 92 13.59 -3.04 2.67
N ILE A 93 14.02 -2.60 3.84
CA ILE A 93 13.13 -2.18 4.93
C ILE A 93 12.35 -0.93 4.53
N ASN A 94 12.96 0.00 3.82
CA ASN A 94 12.31 1.22 3.35
C ASN A 94 11.44 1.02 2.08
N ALA A 95 11.45 -0.16 1.45
CA ALA A 95 10.66 -0.42 0.26
C ALA A 95 9.14 -0.42 0.54
N ALA A 96 8.33 0.13 -0.35
CA ALA A 96 6.87 0.07 -0.25
C ALA A 96 6.36 -1.34 -0.61
N THR A 97 6.21 -2.24 0.36
CA THR A 97 5.80 -3.63 0.11
C THR A 97 4.30 -3.82 -0.02
N GLY A 98 3.49 -3.07 0.75
CA GLY A 98 2.03 -3.18 0.70
C GLY A 98 1.46 -2.96 -0.69
N LEU A 99 1.89 -1.88 -1.37
CA LEU A 99 1.46 -1.60 -2.74
C LEU A 99 2.07 -2.57 -3.76
N SER A 100 3.29 -3.07 -3.55
CA SER A 100 3.90 -4.07 -4.44
C SER A 100 3.14 -5.41 -4.43
N GLU A 101 2.65 -5.83 -3.26
CA GLU A 101 1.82 -7.02 -3.14
C GLU A 101 0.44 -6.79 -3.75
N ALA A 102 -0.18 -5.64 -3.44
CA ALA A 102 -1.45 -5.26 -4.04
C ALA A 102 -1.37 -5.20 -5.57
N ALA A 103 -0.28 -4.68 -6.13
CA ALA A 103 -0.02 -4.65 -7.57
C ALA A 103 0.10 -6.05 -8.17
N ARG A 104 0.78 -6.98 -7.50
CA ARG A 104 0.88 -8.38 -7.94
C ARG A 104 -0.48 -9.08 -7.92
N GLN A 105 -1.25 -8.87 -6.85
CA GLN A 105 -2.60 -9.44 -6.71
C GLN A 105 -3.55 -8.85 -7.76
N LEU A 106 -3.49 -7.54 -7.99
CA LEU A 106 -4.22 -6.84 -9.03
C LEU A 106 -3.94 -7.44 -10.41
N GLN A 107 -2.67 -7.60 -10.78
CA GLN A 107 -2.28 -8.17 -12.06
C GLN A 107 -2.86 -9.59 -12.25
N ALA A 108 -2.79 -10.45 -11.24
CA ALA A 108 -3.31 -11.80 -11.30
C ALA A 108 -4.85 -11.84 -11.41
N ALA A 109 -5.53 -11.00 -10.63
CA ALA A 109 -6.98 -10.92 -10.60
C ALA A 109 -7.55 -10.32 -11.89
N GLU A 110 -6.94 -9.27 -12.41
CA GLU A 110 -7.33 -8.64 -13.67
C GLU A 110 -7.10 -9.56 -14.86
N ALA A 111 -5.97 -10.27 -14.91
CA ALA A 111 -5.73 -11.28 -15.95
C ALA A 111 -6.81 -12.37 -15.94
N LYS A 112 -7.21 -12.84 -14.75
CA LYS A 112 -8.31 -13.80 -14.60
C LYS A 112 -9.64 -13.24 -15.08
N TRP A 113 -9.95 -12.00 -14.71
CA TRP A 113 -11.15 -11.31 -15.19
C TRP A 113 -11.16 -11.21 -16.72
N GLN A 114 -10.07 -10.75 -17.35
CA GLN A 114 -10.01 -10.58 -18.80
C GLN A 114 -10.15 -11.90 -19.57
N GLN A 115 -9.71 -13.03 -19.01
CA GLN A 115 -9.90 -14.34 -19.63
C GLN A 115 -11.37 -14.78 -19.70
N ILE A 116 -12.18 -14.42 -18.70
CA ILE A 116 -13.57 -14.86 -18.56
C ILE A 116 -14.57 -13.79 -19.02
N ARG A 117 -14.15 -12.52 -18.97
CA ARG A 117 -14.94 -11.29 -19.07
C ARG A 117 -16.21 -11.47 -19.90
N PRO A 118 -17.37 -11.63 -19.24
CA PRO A 118 -18.64 -11.78 -19.95
C PRO A 118 -18.95 -10.51 -20.75
N ILE A 119 -19.44 -10.70 -21.98
CA ILE A 119 -19.88 -9.57 -22.83
C ILE A 119 -21.01 -8.79 -22.14
N HIS A 120 -21.83 -9.49 -21.34
CA HIS A 120 -22.98 -8.96 -20.65
C HIS A 120 -23.01 -9.46 -19.21
N TYR A 121 -23.12 -8.53 -18.27
CA TYR A 121 -23.23 -8.88 -16.86
C TYR A 121 -23.98 -7.80 -16.10
N ALA A 122 -24.43 -8.17 -14.91
CA ALA A 122 -25.00 -7.25 -13.95
C ALA A 122 -24.41 -7.52 -12.56
N TYR A 123 -24.32 -6.46 -11.75
CA TYR A 123 -23.88 -6.57 -10.37
C TYR A 123 -24.40 -5.40 -9.55
N THR A 124 -24.30 -5.50 -8.23
CA THR A 124 -24.62 -4.42 -7.30
C THR A 124 -23.34 -3.76 -6.84
N LEU A 125 -23.23 -2.44 -7.00
CA LEU A 125 -22.15 -1.62 -6.46
C LEU A 125 -22.68 -0.74 -5.33
N GLN A 126 -21.94 -0.67 -4.22
CA GLN A 126 -22.27 0.21 -3.11
C GLN A 126 -21.02 0.96 -2.65
N ARG A 127 -21.18 2.26 -2.39
CA ARG A 127 -20.16 3.08 -1.74
C ARG A 127 -20.43 3.18 -0.25
N SER A 128 -19.37 3.02 0.55
CA SER A 128 -19.37 3.36 1.96
C SER A 128 -18.63 4.68 2.14
N CYS A 129 -19.29 5.68 2.74
CA CYS A 129 -18.72 6.99 3.07
C CYS A 129 -19.57 7.70 4.13
N PHE A 130 -19.07 8.78 4.75
CA PHE A 130 -19.90 9.70 5.55
C PHE A 130 -20.72 10.67 4.69
N CYS A 131 -21.22 10.18 3.56
CA CYS A 131 -22.03 10.89 2.59
C CYS A 131 -23.54 10.70 2.87
N THR A 132 -24.38 11.46 2.18
CA THR A 132 -25.85 11.39 2.36
C THR A 132 -26.37 9.96 2.13
N PRO A 133 -27.45 9.55 2.82
CA PRO A 133 -28.03 8.22 2.66
C PRO A 133 -28.33 7.85 1.21
N GLU A 134 -28.77 8.82 0.41
CA GLU A 134 -29.04 8.63 -1.02
C GLU A 134 -27.79 8.17 -1.79
N VAL A 135 -26.63 8.77 -1.55
CA VAL A 135 -25.37 8.41 -2.22
C VAL A 135 -24.89 7.01 -1.81
N ARG A 136 -25.22 6.57 -0.59
CA ARG A 136 -24.88 5.24 -0.06
C ARG A 136 -25.81 4.11 -0.51
N LYS A 137 -26.95 4.43 -1.15
CA LYS A 137 -27.85 3.40 -1.67
C LYS A 137 -27.12 2.54 -2.72
N PRO A 138 -27.27 1.20 -2.68
CA PRO A 138 -26.69 0.33 -3.68
C PRO A 138 -27.25 0.61 -5.07
N ILE A 139 -26.44 0.35 -6.10
CA ILE A 139 -26.81 0.55 -7.51
C ILE A 139 -26.70 -0.81 -8.22
N GLU A 140 -27.79 -1.32 -8.81
CA GLU A 140 -27.69 -2.41 -9.79
C GLU A 140 -27.18 -1.82 -11.11
N ILE A 141 -26.03 -2.29 -11.56
CA ILE A 141 -25.36 -1.85 -12.79
C ILE A 141 -25.44 -2.99 -13.80
N ARG A 142 -25.90 -2.68 -15.01
CA ARG A 142 -25.96 -3.60 -16.16
C ARG A 142 -25.00 -3.13 -17.23
N VAL A 143 -24.07 -4.00 -17.58
CA VAL A 143 -23.00 -3.71 -18.53
C VAL A 143 -23.20 -4.53 -19.80
N PHE A 144 -23.07 -3.87 -20.95
CA PHE A 144 -23.14 -4.47 -22.28
C PHE A 144 -21.92 -4.03 -23.09
N ARG A 145 -21.11 -5.01 -23.52
CA ARG A 145 -19.89 -4.78 -24.31
C ARG A 145 -18.98 -3.73 -23.65
N GLY A 146 -18.75 -3.89 -22.34
CA GLY A 146 -17.89 -3.01 -21.56
C GLY A 146 -18.45 -1.61 -21.27
N LYS A 147 -19.73 -1.35 -21.57
CA LYS A 147 -20.37 -0.06 -21.28
C LYS A 147 -21.57 -0.24 -20.38
N VAL A 148 -21.74 0.66 -19.40
CA VAL A 148 -22.97 0.72 -18.60
C VAL A 148 -24.14 1.07 -19.51
N GLN A 149 -25.15 0.22 -19.54
CA GLN A 149 -26.41 0.45 -20.27
C GLN A 149 -27.53 0.92 -19.34
N GLN A 150 -27.49 0.46 -18.09
CA GLN A 150 -28.49 0.79 -17.09
C GLN A 150 -27.83 0.79 -15.71
N ALA A 151 -28.21 1.78 -14.92
CA ALA A 151 -27.88 1.89 -13.51
C ALA A 151 -29.17 2.23 -12.75
N THR A 152 -29.49 1.42 -11.74
CA THR A 152 -30.76 1.50 -11.01
C THR A 152 -30.48 1.53 -9.51
N VAL A 153 -31.05 2.48 -8.79
CA VAL A 153 -30.92 2.60 -7.33
C VAL A 153 -31.77 1.53 -6.66
N LEU A 154 -31.20 0.82 -5.69
CA LEU A 154 -31.89 -0.18 -4.88
C LEU A 154 -32.23 0.36 -3.48
N PRO A 155 -33.32 -0.14 -2.85
CA PRO A 155 -34.30 -1.09 -3.38
C PRO A 155 -35.37 -0.43 -4.28
N ASP A 156 -35.34 0.90 -4.41
CA ASP A 156 -36.40 1.72 -5.00
C ASP A 156 -36.69 1.39 -6.48
N GLY A 157 -35.72 0.80 -7.20
CA GLY A 157 -35.88 0.40 -8.59
C GLY A 157 -35.87 1.57 -9.58
N THR A 158 -35.52 2.77 -9.12
CA THR A 158 -35.50 3.99 -9.93
C THR A 158 -34.20 4.14 -10.72
N PRO A 159 -34.22 4.73 -11.92
CA PRO A 159 -33.00 5.05 -12.65
C PRO A 159 -32.06 5.93 -11.81
N LEU A 160 -30.76 5.68 -11.90
CA LEU A 160 -29.76 6.51 -11.24
C LEU A 160 -29.86 7.97 -11.77
N PRO A 161 -29.97 8.98 -10.89
CA PRO A 161 -30.05 10.38 -11.31
C PRO A 161 -28.86 10.83 -12.16
N ALA A 162 -29.09 11.80 -13.06
CA ALA A 162 -28.11 12.24 -14.06
C ALA A 162 -26.80 12.78 -13.42
N ASP A 163 -26.93 13.55 -12.34
CA ASP A 163 -25.83 14.10 -11.54
C ASP A 163 -24.99 13.02 -10.84
N ARG A 164 -25.50 11.79 -10.75
CA ARG A 164 -24.83 10.65 -10.12
C ARG A 164 -24.34 9.59 -11.10
N GLN A 165 -24.50 9.78 -12.40
CA GLN A 165 -24.13 8.77 -13.42
C GLN A 165 -22.66 8.33 -13.32
N ALA A 166 -21.76 9.22 -12.88
CA ALA A 166 -20.34 8.90 -12.66
C ALA A 166 -20.10 7.83 -11.56
N SER A 167 -21.07 7.57 -10.69
CA SER A 167 -21.00 6.51 -9.67
C SER A 167 -21.34 5.12 -10.23
N ALA A 168 -21.87 5.02 -11.45
CA ALA A 168 -22.12 3.76 -12.12
C ALA A 168 -20.85 3.28 -12.82
N LEU A 169 -20.01 2.56 -12.08
CA LEU A 169 -18.75 2.02 -12.58
C LEU A 169 -18.95 0.64 -13.22
N THR A 170 -18.13 0.28 -14.20
CA THR A 170 -17.96 -1.11 -14.64
C THR A 170 -16.96 -1.83 -13.75
N ILE A 171 -16.78 -3.15 -13.92
CA ILE A 171 -15.73 -3.90 -13.21
C ILE A 171 -14.35 -3.44 -13.68
N ASP A 172 -14.21 -3.12 -14.98
CA ASP A 172 -12.95 -2.58 -15.51
C ASP A 172 -12.63 -1.21 -14.89
N ASP A 173 -13.64 -0.36 -14.66
CA ASP A 173 -13.45 0.91 -13.94
C ASP A 173 -13.02 0.70 -12.48
N LEU A 174 -13.47 -0.38 -11.83
CA LEU A 174 -12.99 -0.73 -10.49
C LEU A 174 -11.49 -1.09 -10.50
N PHE A 175 -11.02 -1.82 -11.51
CA PHE A 175 -9.60 -2.08 -11.68
C PHE A 175 -8.80 -0.79 -11.91
N LEU A 176 -9.32 0.15 -12.71
CA LEU A 176 -8.69 1.45 -12.92
C LEU A 176 -8.54 2.25 -11.61
N LYS A 177 -9.51 2.17 -10.68
CA LYS A 177 -9.38 2.79 -9.36
C LYS A 177 -8.24 2.19 -8.52
N ILE A 178 -8.00 0.89 -8.65
CA ILE A 178 -6.93 0.21 -7.90
C ILE A 178 -5.57 0.56 -8.52
N HIS A 179 -5.46 0.58 -9.85
CA HIS A 179 -4.25 1.07 -10.54
C HIS A 179 -3.90 2.50 -10.13
N ASP A 180 -4.87 3.42 -10.15
CA ASP A 180 -4.67 4.83 -9.73
C ASP A 180 -4.14 4.92 -8.28
N ALA A 181 -4.68 4.12 -7.36
CA ALA A 181 -4.22 4.07 -5.98
C ALA A 181 -2.76 3.61 -5.87
N ILE A 182 -2.35 2.62 -6.66
CA ILE A 182 -0.96 2.14 -6.69
C ILE A 182 -0.04 3.18 -7.32
N ASP A 183 -0.42 3.72 -8.47
CA ASP A 183 0.37 4.70 -9.24
C ASP A 183 0.60 5.98 -8.46
N ARG A 184 -0.39 6.40 -7.66
CA ARG A 184 -0.31 7.58 -6.78
C ARG A 184 0.31 7.27 -5.43
N ASN A 185 0.78 6.04 -5.20
CA ASN A 185 1.39 5.60 -3.94
C ASN A 185 0.48 5.87 -2.73
N ALA A 186 -0.80 5.47 -2.83
CA ALA A 186 -1.79 5.63 -1.76
C ALA A 186 -1.26 5.12 -0.41
N ALA A 187 -1.54 5.85 0.66
CA ALA A 187 -1.03 5.54 1.98
C ALA A 187 -1.54 4.19 2.54
N SER A 188 -2.70 3.72 2.08
CA SER A 188 -3.23 2.37 2.28
C SER A 188 -4.10 1.92 1.10
N LEU A 189 -4.00 0.63 0.76
CA LEU A 189 -4.82 -0.04 -0.24
C LEU A 189 -5.13 -1.45 0.24
N SER A 190 -6.41 -1.80 0.33
CA SER A 190 -6.89 -3.14 0.61
C SER A 190 -7.94 -3.53 -0.44
N VAL A 191 -7.74 -4.69 -1.06
CA VAL A 191 -8.65 -5.21 -2.08
C VAL A 191 -8.91 -6.68 -1.84
N THR A 192 -10.18 -7.07 -1.88
CA THR A 192 -10.60 -8.47 -1.96
C THR A 192 -11.11 -8.74 -3.37
N TYR A 193 -10.71 -9.88 -3.95
CA TYR A 193 -11.12 -10.31 -5.29
C TYR A 193 -12.03 -11.53 -5.22
N ASP A 194 -12.95 -11.63 -6.17
CA ASP A 194 -13.78 -12.82 -6.34
C ASP A 194 -12.92 -14.03 -6.75
N PRO A 195 -13.01 -15.17 -6.06
CA PRO A 195 -12.15 -16.32 -6.33
C PRO A 195 -12.50 -17.04 -7.64
N GLN A 196 -13.69 -16.84 -8.22
CA GLN A 196 -14.13 -17.52 -9.44
C GLN A 196 -13.83 -16.69 -10.69
N TYR A 197 -14.11 -15.38 -10.65
CA TYR A 197 -14.05 -14.47 -11.78
C TYR A 197 -12.92 -13.43 -11.70
N GLY A 198 -12.32 -13.22 -10.52
CA GLY A 198 -11.21 -12.30 -10.33
C GLY A 198 -11.58 -10.82 -10.23
N PHE A 199 -12.85 -10.43 -10.30
CA PHE A 199 -13.22 -9.01 -10.16
C PHE A 199 -13.09 -8.53 -8.70
N PRO A 200 -12.84 -7.22 -8.45
CA PRO A 200 -12.77 -6.69 -7.09
C PRO A 200 -14.15 -6.73 -6.42
N THR A 201 -14.26 -7.38 -5.26
CA THR A 201 -15.49 -7.44 -4.45
C THR A 201 -15.52 -6.42 -3.33
N ASN A 202 -14.36 -6.02 -2.81
CA ASN A 202 -14.23 -4.95 -1.83
C ASN A 202 -12.96 -4.16 -2.11
N ILE A 203 -13.07 -2.83 -2.12
CA ILE A 203 -11.95 -1.90 -2.33
C ILE A 203 -11.98 -0.91 -1.18
N SER A 204 -10.84 -0.71 -0.53
CA SER A 204 -10.63 0.34 0.47
C SER A 204 -9.31 1.04 0.16
N ILE A 205 -9.39 2.32 -0.19
CA ILE A 205 -8.25 3.17 -0.53
C ILE A 205 -8.24 4.36 0.42
N ASP A 206 -7.06 4.64 0.97
CA ASP A 206 -6.73 5.86 1.70
C ASP A 206 -5.50 6.46 1.01
N TYR A 207 -5.68 7.59 0.32
CA TYR A 207 -4.59 8.27 -0.40
C TYR A 207 -3.61 8.96 0.56
N GLU A 208 -4.13 9.59 1.62
CA GLU A 208 -3.35 10.37 2.58
C GLU A 208 -3.86 10.18 4.01
N ARG A 209 -3.03 9.60 4.89
CA ARG A 209 -3.37 9.25 6.30
C ARG A 209 -3.94 10.38 7.16
N MET A 210 -3.78 11.64 6.76
CA MET A 210 -4.16 12.81 7.54
C MET A 210 -5.40 13.52 6.98
N MET A 211 -6.00 13.03 5.89
CA MET A 211 -7.20 13.61 5.27
C MET A 211 -8.35 12.59 5.26
N ALA A 212 -9.22 12.69 6.26
CA ALA A 212 -10.32 11.74 6.49
C ALA A 212 -11.41 11.74 5.41
N ASP A 213 -11.44 12.71 4.49
CA ASP A 213 -12.43 12.85 3.43
C ASP A 213 -12.00 12.28 2.06
N GLU A 214 -10.75 11.78 1.95
CA GLU A 214 -10.22 11.18 0.71
C GLU A 214 -10.36 9.65 0.64
N GLU A 215 -11.04 9.04 1.60
CA GLU A 215 -11.24 7.59 1.65
C GLU A 215 -12.27 7.11 0.60
N LEU A 216 -11.86 6.12 -0.20
CA LEU A 216 -12.74 5.42 -1.13
C LEU A 216 -12.98 3.99 -0.65
N ALA A 217 -14.21 3.70 -0.21
CA ALA A 217 -14.67 2.35 0.09
C ALA A 217 -15.81 1.93 -0.85
N LEU A 218 -15.59 0.86 -1.62
CA LEU A 218 -16.55 0.31 -2.58
C LEU A 218 -16.73 -1.20 -2.31
N SER A 219 -17.97 -1.68 -2.42
CA SER A 219 -18.29 -3.11 -2.42
C SER A 219 -19.08 -3.50 -3.66
N ALA A 220 -18.69 -4.59 -4.30
CA ALA A 220 -19.33 -5.19 -5.45
C ALA A 220 -19.89 -6.57 -5.07
N SER A 221 -21.17 -6.80 -5.34
CA SER A 221 -21.90 -8.00 -4.95
C SER A 221 -22.93 -8.41 -5.99
N ASN A 222 -23.62 -9.54 -5.78
CA ASN A 222 -24.70 -10.03 -6.65
C ASN A 222 -24.31 -10.12 -8.14
N PHE A 223 -23.05 -10.44 -8.43
CA PHE A 223 -22.56 -10.58 -9.79
C PHE A 223 -23.28 -11.73 -10.50
N LYS A 224 -23.77 -11.45 -11.70
CA LYS A 224 -24.43 -12.43 -12.55
C LYS A 224 -24.11 -12.16 -14.01
N ILE A 225 -23.79 -13.22 -14.75
CA ILE A 225 -23.73 -13.18 -16.21
C ILE A 225 -25.14 -12.94 -16.72
N ALA A 226 -25.31 -11.93 -17.57
CA ALA A 226 -26.62 -11.54 -18.05
C ALA A 226 -26.82 -12.03 -19.49
N SER A 227 -27.30 -13.26 -19.64
CA SER A 227 -27.75 -13.77 -20.94
C SER A 227 -29.05 -13.03 -21.34
N GLY A 228 -28.99 -12.21 -22.39
CA GLY A 228 -30.18 -11.60 -22.99
C GLY A 228 -30.47 -10.13 -22.68
N LEU A 229 -29.48 -9.34 -22.21
CA LEU A 229 -29.61 -7.88 -22.23
C LEU A 229 -29.71 -7.41 -23.69
N LYS A 230 -30.92 -7.13 -24.17
CA LYS A 230 -31.12 -6.41 -25.44
C LYS A 230 -30.70 -4.95 -25.23
N PRO A 231 -30.01 -4.32 -26.18
CA PRO A 231 -29.71 -2.89 -26.10
C PRO A 231 -31.01 -2.11 -25.94
N THR A 232 -31.07 -1.22 -24.96
CA THR A 232 -32.18 -0.26 -24.81
C THR A 232 -32.16 0.62 -26.06
N GLN A 233 -33.15 0.46 -26.95
CA GLN A 233 -33.31 1.39 -28.06
C GLN A 233 -33.60 2.76 -27.46
N ARG A 234 -32.68 3.71 -27.64
CA ARG A 234 -32.97 5.13 -27.36
C ARG A 234 -34.08 5.53 -28.32
N GLN A 235 -35.24 5.91 -27.78
CA GLN A 235 -36.22 6.73 -28.49
C GLN A 235 -35.72 8.16 -28.55
#